data_AF-A0A8J5FJJ5-F1
#
_entry.id   AF-A0A8J5FJJ5-F1
#
_cell.length_a   1.000
_cell.length_b   1.000
_cell.length_c   1.000
_cell.angle_alpha   90.00
_cell.angle_beta   90.00
_cell.angle_gamma   90.00
#
_symmetry.space_group_name_H-M   'P 1'
#
loop_
_entity.id
_entity.type
_entity.pdbx_description
1 polymer ?
#
loop_
_entity_poly.entity_id
_entity_poly.type
_entity_poly.pdbx_seq_one_letter_code
_entity_poly.pdbx_strand_id
1 'polypeptide(L)'
;MEGVDKEKVQRIIYEMSKGSKYFENEKRKEAFIKQKIESLRAQRAKLTEKDISHFQMIVNKRILELDGSRDLSKIWLHTDMDAFYAAVETLENPLLKGKPLAVGGMSMICTASYEARKYGVRAAMPGFIARKLCPELIFVPTNFGKYTYYSEKTRNVFSKYDPDYIATSLDEAYLEITEICKQRSISSEEVAAELRNTIYQETGLTCSVGVAPNRMLAKFEFQLVEIGYTDLIALYWNIPVCSDINKPNGQFILPNDRDAVMTFISSLPIRKVGGIGKVTEQILREVLGISTCTEILQKGALLHALFSHCSTGWYFRY
;
A
#
# COMPACT_ATOMS: atom_id res chain seq x y z
N MET A 1 -10.51 -0.43 -6.98
CA MET A 1 -11.68 -1.13 -7.56
C MET A 1 -12.93 -0.35 -7.17
N GLU A 2 -13.06 0.85 -7.72
CA GLU A 2 -14.28 1.63 -7.58
C GLU A 2 -15.35 1.08 -8.52
N GLY A 3 -16.63 1.23 -8.16
CA GLY A 3 -17.76 0.75 -8.96
C GLY A 3 -18.04 -0.76 -8.93
N VAL A 4 -17.26 -1.56 -8.21
CA VAL A 4 -17.54 -3.00 -8.03
C VAL A 4 -18.66 -3.21 -7.02
N ASP A 5 -19.61 -4.09 -7.34
CA ASP A 5 -20.61 -4.60 -6.39
C ASP A 5 -19.93 -5.45 -5.30
N LYS A 6 -19.52 -4.78 -4.22
CA LYS A 6 -18.79 -5.40 -3.11
C LYS A 6 -19.63 -6.43 -2.39
N GLU A 7 -20.94 -6.26 -2.31
CA GLU A 7 -21.84 -7.18 -1.62
C GLU A 7 -21.97 -8.48 -2.40
N LYS A 8 -22.16 -8.42 -3.72
CA LYS A 8 -22.15 -9.61 -4.58
C LYS A 8 -20.83 -10.35 -4.49
N VAL A 9 -19.71 -9.65 -4.54
CA VAL A 9 -18.37 -10.27 -4.42
C VAL A 9 -18.22 -10.96 -3.07
N GLN A 10 -18.59 -10.31 -1.98
CA GLN A 10 -18.51 -10.88 -0.62
C GLN A 10 -19.43 -12.09 -0.46
N ARG A 11 -20.66 -12.02 -0.96
CA ARG A 11 -21.62 -13.14 -0.94
C ARG A 11 -21.06 -14.36 -1.67
N ILE A 12 -20.53 -14.19 -2.88
CA ILE A 12 -19.95 -15.30 -3.65
C ILE A 12 -18.73 -15.90 -2.93
N ILE A 13 -17.83 -15.05 -2.39
CA ILE A 13 -16.68 -15.52 -1.61
C ILE A 13 -17.16 -16.33 -0.39
N TYR A 14 -18.16 -15.83 0.33
CA TYR A 14 -18.72 -16.50 1.50
C TYR A 14 -19.31 -17.86 1.14
N GLU A 15 -20.21 -17.90 0.16
CA GLU A 15 -20.89 -19.13 -0.29
C GLU A 15 -19.87 -20.18 -0.76
N MET A 16 -18.84 -19.76 -1.50
CA MET A 16 -17.80 -20.66 -2.01
C MET A 16 -16.82 -21.14 -0.94
N SER A 17 -16.66 -20.39 0.14
CA SER A 17 -15.70 -20.71 1.20
C SER A 17 -16.36 -21.45 2.37
N LYS A 18 -17.67 -21.28 2.59
CA LYS A 18 -18.39 -21.82 3.76
C LYS A 18 -18.23 -23.34 3.86
N GLY A 19 -17.88 -23.80 5.07
CA GLY A 19 -17.66 -25.23 5.35
C GLY A 19 -16.28 -25.77 4.95
N SER A 20 -15.43 -24.96 4.31
CA SER A 20 -14.03 -25.35 4.05
C SER A 20 -13.15 -25.26 5.29
N LYS A 21 -12.05 -26.02 5.32
CA LYS A 21 -11.01 -25.91 6.37
C LYS A 21 -10.45 -24.48 6.47
N TYR A 22 -10.30 -23.80 5.33
CA TYR A 22 -9.85 -22.40 5.28
C TYR A 22 -10.84 -21.48 6.01
N PHE A 23 -12.14 -21.62 5.74
CA PHE A 23 -13.17 -20.80 6.37
C PHE A 23 -13.26 -21.02 7.89
N GLU A 24 -13.15 -22.26 8.35
CA GLU A 24 -13.10 -22.54 9.79
C GLU A 24 -11.85 -21.96 10.46
N ASN A 25 -10.71 -21.95 9.76
CA ASN A 25 -9.51 -21.27 10.25
C ASN A 25 -9.70 -19.75 10.32
N GLU A 26 -10.31 -19.13 9.30
CA GLU A 26 -10.62 -17.70 9.31
C GLU A 26 -11.59 -17.32 10.43
N LYS A 27 -12.60 -18.16 10.73
CA LYS A 27 -13.46 -17.98 11.92
C LYS A 27 -12.68 -18.02 13.23
N ARG A 28 -11.73 -18.95 13.38
CA ARG A 28 -10.88 -19.03 14.58
C ARG A 28 -10.04 -17.78 14.75
N LYS A 29 -9.44 -17.27 13.66
CA LYS A 29 -8.71 -16.00 13.67
C LYS A 29 -9.62 -14.83 14.04
N GLU A 30 -10.83 -14.78 13.50
CA GLU A 30 -11.81 -13.73 13.83
C GLU A 30 -12.20 -13.77 15.32
N ALA A 31 -12.43 -14.96 15.88
CA ALA A 31 -12.72 -15.14 17.31
C ALA A 31 -11.55 -14.67 18.19
N PHE A 32 -10.32 -15.02 17.80
CA PHE A 32 -9.11 -14.55 18.50
C PHE A 32 -8.98 -13.02 18.47
N ILE A 33 -9.26 -12.39 17.31
CA ILE A 33 -9.26 -10.93 17.18
C ILE A 33 -10.32 -10.30 18.08
N LYS A 34 -11.54 -10.87 18.15
CA LYS A 34 -12.60 -10.40 19.06
C LYS A 34 -12.17 -10.45 20.52
N GLN A 35 -11.60 -11.57 20.97
CA GLN A 35 -11.08 -11.70 22.32
C GLN A 35 -9.97 -10.65 22.62
N LYS A 36 -9.09 -10.40 21.65
CA LYS A 36 -8.05 -9.37 21.78
C LYS A 36 -8.65 -7.96 21.91
N ILE A 37 -9.69 -7.64 21.12
CA ILE A 37 -10.41 -6.37 21.20
C ILE A 37 -11.07 -6.18 22.57
N GLU A 38 -11.72 -7.22 23.10
CA GLU A 38 -12.33 -7.20 24.44
C GLU A 38 -11.28 -6.96 25.53
N SER A 39 -10.14 -7.65 25.46
CA SER A 39 -9.02 -7.45 26.38
C SER A 39 -8.50 -6.01 26.35
N LEU A 40 -8.28 -5.45 25.15
CA LEU A 40 -7.84 -4.06 25.00
C LEU A 40 -8.88 -3.04 25.49
N ARG A 41 -10.18 -3.31 25.29
CA ARG A 41 -11.26 -2.48 25.85
C ARG A 41 -11.24 -2.52 27.38
N ALA A 42 -11.03 -3.69 27.98
CA ALA A 42 -10.92 -3.84 29.43
C ALA A 42 -9.67 -3.13 29.99
N GLN A 43 -8.53 -3.18 29.28
CA GLN A 43 -7.34 -2.41 29.65
C GLN A 43 -7.59 -0.91 29.56
N ARG A 44 -8.22 -0.44 28.48
CA ARG A 44 -8.60 0.96 28.30
C ARG A 44 -9.49 1.48 29.43
N ALA A 45 -10.46 0.67 29.87
CA ALA A 45 -11.37 1.03 30.95
C ALA A 45 -10.70 1.19 32.32
N LYS A 46 -9.48 0.65 32.50
CA LYS A 46 -8.69 0.80 33.73
C LYS A 46 -7.85 2.07 33.78
N LEU A 47 -7.71 2.78 32.65
CA LEU A 47 -6.89 3.98 32.57
C LEU A 47 -7.57 5.15 33.31
N THR A 48 -6.82 5.80 34.19
CA THR A 48 -7.27 7.00 34.89
C THR A 48 -6.95 8.26 34.09
N GLU A 49 -7.58 9.38 34.42
CA GLU A 49 -7.26 10.69 33.83
C GLU A 49 -5.78 11.06 34.03
N LYS A 50 -5.20 10.68 35.17
CA LYS A 50 -3.78 10.89 35.47
C LYS A 50 -2.87 10.11 34.52
N ASP A 51 -3.22 8.85 34.22
CA ASP A 51 -2.49 8.03 33.26
C ASP A 51 -2.56 8.66 31.87
N ILE A 52 -3.76 9.06 31.43
CA ILE A 52 -3.96 9.68 30.12
C ILE A 52 -3.16 10.98 30.00
N SER A 53 -3.20 11.85 31.02
CA SER A 53 -2.44 13.09 31.02
C SER A 53 -0.93 12.85 30.97
N HIS A 54 -0.44 11.84 31.69
CA HIS A 54 0.98 11.46 31.67
C HIS A 54 1.40 10.99 30.26
N PHE A 55 0.63 10.09 29.64
CA PHE A 55 0.92 9.60 28.30
C PHE A 55 0.79 10.71 27.25
N GLN A 56 -0.16 11.63 27.40
CA GLN A 56 -0.31 12.77 26.48
C GLN A 56 0.95 13.65 26.48
N MET A 57 1.56 13.88 27.64
CA MET A 57 2.83 14.63 27.73
C MET A 57 3.96 13.93 26.97
N ILE A 58 4.09 12.61 27.12
CA ILE A 58 5.09 11.80 26.41
C ILE A 58 4.89 11.89 24.89
N VAL A 59 3.64 11.73 24.45
CA VAL A 59 3.27 11.78 23.03
C VAL A 59 3.53 13.17 22.44
N ASN A 60 3.13 14.24 23.13
CA ASN A 60 3.36 15.61 22.68
C ASN A 60 4.85 15.91 22.52
N LYS A 61 5.68 15.49 23.49
CA LYS A 61 7.13 15.62 23.38
C LYS A 61 7.65 14.89 22.13
N ARG A 62 7.18 13.66 21.90
CA ARG A 62 7.61 12.87 20.73
C ARG A 62 7.18 13.49 19.41
N ILE A 63 5.97 14.03 19.32
CA ILE A 63 5.47 14.71 18.12
C ILE A 63 6.32 15.95 17.83
N LEU A 64 6.67 16.74 18.86
CA LEU A 64 7.53 17.92 18.70
C LEU A 64 8.94 17.55 18.21
N GLU A 65 9.53 16.48 18.75
CA GLU A 65 10.82 15.97 18.25
C GLU A 65 10.75 15.57 16.78
N LEU A 66 9.68 14.87 16.38
CA LEU A 66 9.49 14.40 15.00
C LEU A 66 9.25 15.57 14.04
N ASP A 67 8.42 16.54 14.44
CA ASP A 67 8.17 17.72 13.61
C ASP A 67 9.42 18.60 13.48
N GLY A 68 10.21 18.72 14.55
CA GLY A 68 11.49 19.45 14.54
C GLY A 68 12.61 18.81 13.71
N SER A 69 12.48 17.52 13.38
CA SER A 69 13.42 16.75 12.53
C SER A 69 12.86 16.44 11.15
N ARG A 70 11.73 17.07 10.77
CA ARG A 70 11.09 16.85 9.47
C ARG A 70 11.96 17.43 8.35
N ASP A 71 12.32 16.58 7.40
CA ASP A 71 13.00 16.96 6.17
C ASP A 71 12.03 16.94 4.98
N LEU A 72 11.83 18.09 4.34
CA LEU A 72 11.03 18.25 3.11
C LEU A 72 11.90 18.67 1.91
N SER A 73 13.23 18.65 2.05
CA SER A 73 14.15 19.06 0.99
C SER A 73 14.26 18.04 -0.14
N LYS A 74 13.92 16.78 0.14
CA LYS A 74 14.00 15.67 -0.82
C LYS A 74 12.73 15.50 -1.62
N ILE A 75 12.87 15.07 -2.87
CA ILE A 75 11.77 14.74 -3.78
C ILE A 75 11.89 13.27 -4.14
N TRP A 76 10.94 12.47 -3.68
CA TRP A 76 10.87 11.05 -3.94
C TRP A 76 9.81 10.75 -4.99
N LEU A 77 10.18 9.92 -5.97
CA LEU A 77 9.25 9.20 -6.82
C LEU A 77 9.04 7.80 -6.29
N HIS A 78 7.79 7.33 -6.34
CA HIS A 78 7.47 5.92 -6.33
C HIS A 78 6.85 5.55 -7.67
N THR A 79 7.45 4.61 -8.40
CA THR A 79 6.95 4.11 -9.68
C THR A 79 6.40 2.71 -9.52
N ASP A 80 5.20 2.46 -10.08
CA ASP A 80 4.53 1.15 -10.05
C ASP A 80 3.99 0.80 -11.44
N MET A 81 4.38 -0.35 -11.99
CA MET A 81 3.91 -0.80 -13.30
C MET A 81 2.44 -1.26 -13.25
N ASP A 82 1.66 -0.77 -14.20
CA ASP A 82 0.21 -0.95 -14.19
C ASP A 82 -0.23 -2.38 -14.52
N ALA A 83 -0.72 -3.09 -13.51
CA ALA A 83 -1.15 -4.50 -13.62
C ALA A 83 -0.06 -5.39 -14.25
N PHE A 84 1.20 -5.19 -13.84
CA PHE A 84 2.42 -5.62 -14.53
C PHE A 84 2.34 -6.95 -15.28
N TYR A 85 2.17 -8.10 -14.59
CA TYR A 85 2.19 -9.38 -15.30
C TYR A 85 1.04 -9.50 -16.32
N ALA A 86 -0.16 -9.00 -15.99
CA ALA A 86 -1.27 -9.03 -16.94
C ALA A 86 -1.01 -8.12 -18.14
N ALA A 87 -0.36 -6.97 -17.94
CA ALA A 87 0.04 -6.06 -19.01
C ALA A 87 1.10 -6.68 -19.92
N VAL A 88 2.10 -7.35 -19.36
CA VAL A 88 3.12 -8.11 -20.12
C VAL A 88 2.47 -9.18 -20.99
N GLU A 89 1.61 -10.02 -20.42
CA GLU A 89 0.94 -11.06 -21.22
C GLU A 89 0.02 -10.47 -22.30
N THR A 90 -0.61 -9.32 -22.04
CA THR A 90 -1.43 -8.61 -23.03
C THR A 90 -0.59 -8.03 -24.18
N LEU A 91 0.61 -7.54 -23.88
CA LEU A 91 1.54 -7.00 -24.86
C LEU A 91 2.05 -8.11 -25.80
N GLU A 92 2.44 -9.24 -25.23
CA GLU A 92 2.97 -10.41 -25.96
C GLU A 92 1.89 -11.17 -26.75
N ASN A 93 0.62 -11.05 -26.34
CA ASN A 93 -0.49 -11.67 -27.03
C ASN A 93 -1.65 -10.67 -27.23
N PRO A 94 -1.70 -9.98 -28.38
CA PRO A 94 -2.72 -8.99 -28.69
C PRO A 94 -4.17 -9.52 -28.62
N LEU A 95 -4.40 -10.84 -28.73
CA LEU A 95 -5.73 -11.44 -28.59
C LEU A 95 -6.32 -11.30 -27.18
N LEU A 96 -5.50 -10.99 -26.17
CA LEU A 96 -5.91 -10.76 -24.79
C LEU A 96 -6.36 -9.31 -24.53
N LYS A 97 -6.06 -8.38 -25.45
CA LYS A 97 -6.36 -6.96 -25.28
C LYS A 97 -7.87 -6.73 -25.10
N GLY A 98 -8.22 -5.97 -24.05
CA GLY A 98 -9.61 -5.64 -23.72
C GLY A 98 -10.42 -6.79 -23.13
N LYS A 99 -9.81 -7.94 -22.82
CA LYS A 99 -10.49 -9.08 -22.20
C LYS A 99 -10.15 -9.17 -20.71
N PRO A 100 -11.06 -9.67 -19.86
CA PRO A 100 -10.75 -9.94 -18.47
C PRO A 100 -9.78 -11.12 -18.38
N LEU A 101 -8.54 -10.84 -17.98
CA LEU A 101 -7.54 -11.87 -17.68
C LEU A 101 -6.99 -11.80 -16.26
N ALA A 102 -6.53 -12.95 -15.78
CA ALA A 102 -5.79 -13.12 -14.54
C ALA A 102 -4.54 -13.97 -14.78
N VAL A 103 -3.41 -13.53 -14.26
CA VAL A 103 -2.16 -14.31 -14.26
C VAL A 103 -2.12 -15.16 -12.99
N GLY A 104 -1.87 -16.46 -13.15
CA GLY A 104 -1.89 -17.45 -12.09
C GLY A 104 -2.70 -18.67 -12.50
N GLY A 105 -3.42 -19.26 -11.55
CA GLY A 105 -4.23 -20.45 -11.82
C GLY A 105 -5.47 -20.58 -10.95
N MET A 106 -6.13 -21.73 -11.03
CA MET A 106 -7.33 -22.04 -10.23
C MET A 106 -7.08 -21.94 -8.72
N SER A 107 -5.88 -22.25 -8.26
CA SER A 107 -5.52 -22.21 -6.84
C SER A 107 -5.31 -20.78 -6.34
N MET A 108 -4.61 -19.94 -7.10
CA MET A 108 -4.28 -18.58 -6.70
C MET A 108 -3.98 -17.68 -7.89
N ILE A 109 -4.46 -16.44 -7.82
CA ILE A 109 -4.18 -15.37 -8.78
C ILE A 109 -3.02 -14.51 -8.25
N CYS A 110 -2.01 -14.28 -9.10
CA CYS A 110 -0.90 -13.37 -8.82
C CYS A 110 -1.31 -11.92 -9.11
N THR A 111 -1.90 -11.67 -10.28
CA THR A 111 -2.44 -10.35 -10.63
C THR A 111 -3.62 -10.48 -11.60
N ALA A 112 -4.42 -9.43 -11.68
CA ALA A 112 -5.57 -9.35 -12.57
C ALA A 112 -5.51 -8.06 -13.39
N SER A 113 -5.88 -8.17 -14.67
CA SER A 113 -6.11 -7.04 -15.58
C SER A 113 -7.14 -6.06 -15.03
N TYR A 114 -7.10 -4.81 -15.46
CA TYR A 114 -8.08 -3.81 -15.04
C TYR A 114 -9.51 -4.19 -15.47
N GLU A 115 -9.66 -4.87 -16.60
CA GLU A 115 -10.90 -5.46 -17.09
C GLU A 115 -11.46 -6.49 -16.10
N ALA A 116 -10.63 -7.43 -15.62
CA ALA A 116 -11.05 -8.42 -14.62
C ALA A 116 -11.36 -7.77 -13.26
N ARG A 117 -10.63 -6.71 -12.88
CA ARG A 117 -10.85 -5.97 -11.63
C ARG A 117 -12.24 -5.33 -11.54
N LYS A 118 -12.91 -5.04 -12.67
CA LYS A 118 -14.30 -4.54 -12.71
C LYS A 118 -15.31 -5.56 -12.15
N TYR A 119 -14.97 -6.84 -12.17
CA TYR A 119 -15.78 -7.93 -11.61
C TYR A 119 -15.41 -8.25 -10.15
N GLY A 120 -14.45 -7.51 -9.57
CA GLY A 120 -13.92 -7.77 -8.23
C GLY A 120 -12.81 -8.83 -8.17
N VAL A 121 -12.36 -9.33 -9.32
CA VAL A 121 -11.21 -10.25 -9.41
C VAL A 121 -9.93 -9.50 -9.04
N ARG A 122 -9.12 -10.09 -8.15
CA ARG A 122 -7.92 -9.42 -7.60
C ARG A 122 -6.80 -10.41 -7.31
N ALA A 123 -5.59 -9.87 -7.12
CA ALA A 123 -4.46 -10.62 -6.57
C ALA A 123 -4.82 -11.28 -5.23
N ALA A 124 -4.18 -12.42 -4.94
CA ALA A 124 -4.43 -13.24 -3.76
C ALA A 124 -5.85 -13.81 -3.63
N MET A 125 -6.64 -13.79 -4.73
CA MET A 125 -7.92 -14.50 -4.81
C MET A 125 -7.73 -15.88 -5.44
N PRO A 126 -8.36 -16.95 -4.91
CA PRO A 126 -8.39 -18.23 -5.59
C PRO A 126 -9.07 -18.14 -6.96
N GLY A 127 -8.45 -18.71 -7.99
CA GLY A 127 -8.96 -18.65 -9.36
C GLY A 127 -10.35 -19.28 -9.54
N PHE A 128 -10.69 -20.33 -8.78
CA PHE A 128 -12.02 -20.92 -8.85
C PHE A 128 -13.13 -19.95 -8.37
N ILE A 129 -12.84 -19.09 -7.38
CA ILE A 129 -13.75 -18.02 -6.94
C ILE A 129 -13.83 -16.93 -8.02
N ALA A 130 -12.68 -16.52 -8.55
CA ALA A 130 -12.62 -15.51 -9.59
C ALA A 130 -13.41 -15.91 -10.85
N ARG A 131 -13.39 -17.19 -11.25
CA ARG A 131 -14.19 -17.72 -12.35
C ARG A 131 -15.70 -17.66 -12.09
N LYS A 132 -16.15 -17.70 -10.83
CA LYS A 132 -17.56 -17.45 -10.48
C LYS A 132 -17.93 -15.99 -10.55
N LEU A 133 -17.00 -15.08 -10.24
CA LEU A 133 -17.20 -13.63 -10.38
C LEU A 133 -17.23 -13.20 -11.85
N CYS A 134 -16.38 -13.82 -12.67
CA CYS A 134 -16.22 -13.54 -14.10
C CYS A 134 -16.10 -14.86 -14.87
N PRO A 135 -17.20 -15.39 -15.44
CA PRO A 135 -17.18 -16.65 -16.19
C PRO A 135 -16.30 -16.61 -17.44
N GLU A 136 -16.20 -15.45 -18.10
CA GLU A 136 -15.30 -15.24 -19.25
C GLU A 136 -13.82 -15.00 -18.89
N LEU A 137 -13.44 -15.13 -17.61
CA LEU A 137 -12.08 -14.86 -17.14
C LEU A 137 -11.05 -15.80 -17.78
N ILE A 138 -10.08 -15.20 -18.47
CA ILE A 138 -8.96 -15.91 -19.07
C ILE A 138 -7.85 -16.08 -18.04
N PHE A 139 -7.41 -17.32 -17.83
CA PHE A 139 -6.26 -17.60 -16.97
C PHE A 139 -5.01 -17.76 -17.83
N VAL A 140 -3.97 -17.02 -17.47
CA VAL A 140 -2.65 -17.11 -18.10
C VAL A 140 -1.65 -17.61 -17.07
N PRO A 141 -0.88 -18.68 -17.34
CA PRO A 141 0.14 -19.14 -16.40
C PRO A 141 1.24 -18.09 -16.21
N THR A 142 1.87 -18.09 -15.05
CA THR A 142 3.00 -17.20 -14.77
C THR A 142 4.20 -17.51 -15.66
N ASN A 143 4.83 -16.48 -16.22
CA ASN A 143 6.11 -16.58 -16.91
C ASN A 143 7.12 -15.58 -16.34
N PHE A 144 7.83 -15.99 -15.30
CA PHE A 144 8.81 -15.12 -14.63
C PHE A 144 9.98 -14.71 -15.51
N GLY A 145 10.35 -15.50 -16.54
CA GLY A 145 11.38 -15.09 -17.51
C GLY A 145 10.98 -13.80 -18.23
N LYS A 146 9.73 -13.71 -18.71
CA LYS A 146 9.20 -12.48 -19.32
C LYS A 146 9.16 -11.32 -18.31
N TYR A 147 8.66 -11.58 -17.11
CA TYR A 147 8.48 -10.52 -16.11
C TYR A 147 9.82 -9.93 -15.67
N THR A 148 10.83 -10.78 -15.46
CA THR A 148 12.19 -10.33 -15.17
C THR A 148 12.77 -9.52 -16.33
N TYR A 149 12.60 -9.95 -17.58
CA TYR A 149 13.06 -9.22 -18.75
C TYR A 149 12.49 -7.80 -18.85
N TYR A 150 11.16 -7.64 -18.69
CA TYR A 150 10.53 -6.32 -18.70
C TYR A 150 10.87 -5.49 -17.45
N SER A 151 11.07 -6.14 -16.30
CA SER A 151 11.56 -5.48 -15.09
C SER A 151 12.97 -4.91 -15.31
N GLU A 152 13.89 -5.66 -15.92
CA GLU A 152 15.25 -5.21 -16.21
C GLU A 152 15.26 -4.02 -17.16
N LYS A 153 14.44 -4.06 -18.23
CA LYS A 153 14.26 -2.89 -19.11
C LYS A 153 13.79 -1.65 -18.34
N THR A 154 12.80 -1.81 -17.48
CA THR A 154 12.27 -0.71 -16.67
C THR A 154 13.33 -0.18 -15.70
N ARG A 155 14.09 -1.07 -15.06
CA ARG A 155 15.20 -0.72 -14.15
C ARG A 155 16.34 0.02 -14.85
N ASN A 156 16.64 -0.31 -16.11
CA ASN A 156 17.59 0.45 -16.93
C ASN A 156 17.11 1.88 -17.23
N VAL A 157 15.80 2.13 -17.19
CA VAL A 157 15.27 3.49 -17.24
C VAL A 157 15.45 4.16 -15.88
N PHE A 158 15.10 3.48 -14.77
CA PHE A 158 15.26 4.04 -13.41
C PHE A 158 16.67 4.52 -13.12
N SER A 159 17.70 3.75 -13.50
CA SER A 159 19.10 4.11 -13.27
C SER A 159 19.56 5.40 -13.96
N LYS A 160 18.83 5.86 -14.99
CA LYS A 160 19.09 7.15 -15.65
C LYS A 160 18.62 8.34 -14.80
N TYR A 161 17.67 8.12 -13.89
CA TYR A 161 17.10 9.16 -13.03
C TYR A 161 17.64 9.10 -11.60
N ASP A 162 17.95 7.90 -11.12
CA ASP A 162 18.58 7.69 -9.83
C ASP A 162 19.44 6.43 -9.90
N PRO A 163 20.78 6.54 -9.92
CA PRO A 163 21.68 5.39 -9.92
C PRO A 163 21.55 4.51 -8.68
N ASP A 164 21.12 5.09 -7.55
CA ASP A 164 20.98 4.44 -6.24
C ASP A 164 19.52 4.10 -5.90
N TYR A 165 18.66 4.02 -6.92
CA TYR A 165 17.25 3.69 -6.77
C TYR A 165 17.02 2.39 -5.99
N ILE A 166 15.87 2.31 -5.31
CA ILE A 166 15.52 1.17 -4.47
C ILE A 166 14.38 0.40 -5.13
N ALA A 167 14.67 -0.78 -5.67
CA ALA A 167 13.66 -1.71 -6.18
C ALA A 167 13.04 -2.54 -5.05
N THR A 168 11.72 -2.48 -4.89
CA THR A 168 10.99 -3.29 -3.90
C THR A 168 10.44 -4.60 -4.48
N SER A 169 10.15 -4.61 -5.78
CA SER A 169 9.64 -5.79 -6.51
C SER A 169 10.14 -5.78 -7.97
N LEU A 170 9.54 -6.60 -8.83
CA LEU A 170 9.77 -6.55 -10.28
C LEU A 170 9.14 -5.32 -10.94
N ASP A 171 8.11 -4.74 -10.32
CA ASP A 171 7.28 -3.67 -10.88
C ASP A 171 7.30 -2.36 -10.10
N GLU A 172 7.98 -2.31 -8.96
CA GLU A 172 7.99 -1.15 -8.07
C GLU A 172 9.41 -0.68 -7.71
N ALA A 173 9.60 0.64 -7.70
CA ALA A 173 10.85 1.27 -7.29
C ALA A 173 10.66 2.67 -6.69
N TYR A 174 11.55 3.04 -5.78
CA TYR A 174 11.73 4.40 -5.27
C TYR A 174 12.94 5.07 -5.92
N LEU A 175 12.78 6.32 -6.32
CA LEU A 175 13.84 7.15 -6.89
C LEU A 175 13.90 8.49 -6.15
N GLU A 176 15.10 8.97 -5.85
CA GLU A 176 15.35 10.32 -5.35
C GLU A 176 15.75 11.21 -6.53
N ILE A 177 14.91 12.21 -6.85
CA ILE A 177 15.09 13.02 -8.07
C ILE A 177 15.49 14.48 -7.77
N THR A 178 15.87 14.79 -6.53
CA THR A 178 16.11 16.17 -6.10
C THR A 178 17.20 16.83 -6.92
N GLU A 179 18.31 16.13 -7.12
CA GLU A 179 19.44 16.68 -7.89
C GLU A 179 19.13 16.83 -9.38
N ILE A 180 18.34 15.91 -9.96
CA ILE A 180 17.89 16.02 -11.35
C ILE A 180 17.00 17.25 -11.56
N CYS A 181 16.02 17.46 -10.67
CA CYS A 181 15.15 18.63 -10.72
C CYS A 181 15.97 19.93 -10.67
N LYS A 182 16.97 20.01 -9.79
CA LYS A 182 17.86 21.18 -9.67
C LYS A 182 18.73 21.38 -10.91
N GLN A 183 19.47 20.36 -11.32
CA GLN A 183 20.44 20.45 -12.42
C GLN A 183 19.78 20.81 -13.75
N ARG A 184 18.60 20.25 -14.01
CA ARG A 184 17.85 20.47 -15.24
C ARG A 184 16.88 21.65 -15.16
N SER A 185 16.66 22.21 -13.96
CA SER A 185 15.69 23.29 -13.70
C SER A 185 14.28 22.94 -14.20
N ILE A 186 13.84 21.70 -13.95
CA ILE A 186 12.51 21.19 -14.29
C ILE A 186 11.76 20.76 -13.02
N SER A 187 10.43 20.79 -13.09
CA SER A 187 9.57 20.37 -11.98
C SER A 187 9.59 18.85 -11.79
N SER A 188 9.25 18.41 -10.58
CA SER A 188 9.10 16.98 -10.27
C SER A 188 7.96 16.32 -11.05
N GLU A 189 6.94 17.10 -11.44
CA GLU A 189 5.85 16.68 -12.32
C GLU A 189 6.35 16.35 -13.73
N GLU A 190 7.22 17.20 -14.29
CA GLU A 190 7.85 16.98 -15.59
C GLU A 190 8.77 15.75 -15.57
N VAL A 191 9.59 15.58 -14.52
CA VAL A 191 10.43 14.37 -14.35
C VAL A 191 9.57 13.11 -14.29
N ALA A 192 8.47 13.12 -13.52
CA ALA A 192 7.57 11.99 -13.42
C ALA A 192 6.90 11.65 -14.77
N ALA A 193 6.50 12.67 -15.55
CA ALA A 193 5.92 12.48 -16.87
C ALA A 193 6.95 11.93 -17.87
N GLU A 194 8.17 12.47 -17.85
CA GLU A 194 9.29 12.01 -18.68
C GLU A 194 9.65 10.55 -18.37
N LEU A 195 9.75 10.19 -17.09
CA LEU A 195 10.02 8.83 -16.64
C LEU A 195 8.96 7.85 -17.18
N ARG A 196 7.68 8.17 -17.00
CA ARG A 196 6.56 7.35 -17.49
C ARG A 196 6.59 7.18 -19.00
N ASN A 197 6.80 8.26 -19.74
CA ASN A 197 6.91 8.23 -21.19
C ASN A 197 8.10 7.38 -21.64
N THR A 198 9.25 7.52 -20.99
CA THR A 198 10.47 6.75 -21.31
C THR A 198 10.24 5.26 -21.08
N ILE A 199 9.63 4.88 -19.94
CA ILE A 199 9.26 3.48 -19.66
C ILE A 199 8.33 2.95 -20.74
N TYR A 200 7.31 3.73 -21.15
CA TYR A 200 6.40 3.31 -22.19
C TYR A 200 7.10 3.12 -23.55
N GLN A 201 8.01 4.01 -23.94
CA GLN A 201 8.76 3.85 -25.20
C GLN A 201 9.68 2.61 -25.19
N GLU A 202 10.33 2.33 -24.07
CA GLU A 202 11.30 1.22 -23.95
C GLU A 202 10.63 -0.15 -23.78
N THR A 203 9.45 -0.17 -23.17
CA THR A 203 8.79 -1.43 -22.77
C THR A 203 7.44 -1.68 -23.44
N GLY A 204 6.76 -0.65 -23.94
CA GLY A 204 5.35 -0.72 -24.36
C GLY A 204 4.35 -0.83 -23.19
N LEU A 205 4.81 -0.78 -21.95
CA LEU A 205 4.00 -0.91 -20.73
C LEU A 205 3.82 0.44 -20.06
N THR A 206 2.71 0.60 -19.35
CA THR A 206 2.41 1.83 -18.60
C THR A 206 2.75 1.66 -17.12
N CYS A 207 3.02 2.78 -16.46
CA CYS A 207 3.20 2.84 -15.02
C CYS A 207 2.54 4.09 -14.46
N SER A 208 2.33 4.04 -13.14
CA SER A 208 1.82 5.16 -12.37
C SER A 208 2.85 5.62 -11.34
N VAL A 209 2.95 6.94 -11.16
CA VAL A 209 4.02 7.56 -10.36
C VAL A 209 3.45 8.45 -9.26
N GLY A 210 3.95 8.28 -8.04
CA GLY A 210 3.66 9.16 -6.91
C GLY A 210 4.87 10.03 -6.59
N VAL A 211 4.67 11.34 -6.45
CA VAL A 211 5.72 12.29 -6.05
C VAL A 211 5.43 12.80 -4.65
N ALA A 212 6.41 12.76 -3.75
CA ALA A 212 6.24 13.24 -2.38
C ALA A 212 7.57 13.58 -1.69
N PRO A 213 7.56 14.30 -0.55
CA PRO A 213 8.78 14.67 0.17
C PRO A 213 9.50 13.49 0.86
N ASN A 214 8.85 12.34 0.98
CA ASN A 214 9.44 11.13 1.54
C ASN A 214 8.84 9.87 0.90
N ARG A 215 9.58 8.76 0.98
CA ARG A 215 9.16 7.44 0.46
C ARG A 215 7.80 7.00 1.00
N MET A 216 7.51 7.29 2.27
CA MET A 216 6.23 7.00 2.91
C MET A 216 5.05 7.59 2.14
N LEU A 217 5.12 8.89 1.84
CA LEU A 217 4.05 9.58 1.15
C LEU A 217 4.01 9.26 -0.35
N ALA A 218 5.15 8.93 -0.96
CA ALA A 218 5.18 8.52 -2.36
C ALA A 218 4.40 7.20 -2.57
N LYS A 219 4.51 6.25 -1.63
CA LYS A 219 3.74 5.00 -1.53
C LYS A 219 3.81 4.32 -0.15
N PHE A 220 5.04 4.24 0.39
CA PHE A 220 5.54 3.61 1.62
C PHE A 220 6.49 2.42 1.47
N GLU A 221 7.71 2.59 2.00
CA GLU A 221 8.70 1.55 2.27
C GLU A 221 8.96 1.46 3.78
N PHE A 222 9.08 0.23 4.29
CA PHE A 222 9.47 -0.06 5.67
C PHE A 222 10.98 0.14 5.85
N GLN A 223 11.40 0.92 6.85
CA GLN A 223 12.79 0.89 7.30
C GLN A 223 12.92 -0.25 8.32
N LEU A 224 13.70 -1.29 7.99
CA LEU A 224 14.14 -2.28 8.98
C LEU A 224 14.91 -1.53 10.06
N VAL A 225 14.35 -1.49 11.27
CA VAL A 225 15.11 -1.13 12.47
C VAL A 225 15.69 -2.43 12.98
N GLU A 226 17.01 -2.55 13.09
CA GLU A 226 17.63 -3.64 13.84
C GLU A 226 17.15 -3.54 15.29
N ILE A 227 16.27 -4.46 15.68
CA ILE A 227 15.94 -4.74 17.07
C ILE A 227 16.43 -6.16 17.30
N GLY A 228 17.42 -6.30 18.18
CA GLY A 228 18.16 -7.55 18.38
C GLY A 228 17.28 -8.79 18.50
N TYR A 229 17.78 -9.87 17.89
CA TYR A 229 17.46 -11.30 18.00
C TYR A 229 15.99 -11.75 18.13
N THR A 230 15.61 -12.56 17.13
CA THR A 230 14.47 -13.47 17.01
C THR A 230 13.08 -12.83 17.00
N ASP A 231 12.75 -12.16 15.88
CA ASP A 231 11.54 -12.41 15.06
C ASP A 231 11.34 -11.26 14.07
N LEU A 232 11.88 -11.42 12.85
CA LEU A 232 11.63 -10.51 11.74
C LEU A 232 10.27 -10.85 11.11
N ILE A 233 9.19 -10.18 11.53
CA ILE A 233 7.94 -10.22 10.78
C ILE A 233 7.96 -9.09 9.75
N ALA A 234 8.36 -9.43 8.52
CA ALA A 234 8.14 -8.58 7.36
C ALA A 234 6.64 -8.63 6.99
N LEU A 235 5.86 -7.66 7.48
CA LEU A 235 4.49 -7.43 7.00
C LEU A 235 4.55 -6.58 5.73
N TYR A 236 4.81 -7.23 4.60
CA TYR A 236 4.60 -6.64 3.28
C TYR A 236 3.11 -6.36 3.07
N TRP A 237 2.73 -5.09 2.87
CA TRP A 237 1.43 -4.76 2.31
C TRP A 237 1.50 -3.46 1.51
N ASN A 238 1.15 -3.54 0.22
CA ASN A 238 1.08 -2.42 -0.70
C ASN A 238 -0.01 -1.44 -0.28
N ILE A 239 0.35 -0.17 -0.11
CA ILE A 239 -0.56 0.87 0.33
C ILE A 239 -0.58 2.04 -0.65
N PRO A 240 -1.77 2.45 -1.09
CA PRO A 240 -1.91 3.52 -2.06
C PRO A 240 -1.89 4.88 -1.37
N VAL A 241 -0.74 5.55 -1.42
CA VAL A 241 -0.64 6.98 -1.07
C VAL A 241 -0.62 7.81 -2.35
N CYS A 242 0.53 8.24 -2.89
CA CYS A 242 0.51 9.05 -4.13
C CYS A 242 0.39 8.19 -5.40
N SER A 243 1.23 7.17 -5.58
CA SER A 243 1.35 6.44 -6.87
C SER A 243 0.11 5.66 -7.31
N ASP A 244 -0.87 5.51 -6.42
CA ASP A 244 -2.07 4.72 -6.67
C ASP A 244 -3.34 5.56 -6.81
N ILE A 245 -3.30 6.88 -6.51
CA ILE A 245 -4.47 7.77 -6.61
C ILE A 245 -4.94 7.84 -8.07
N ASN A 246 -4.02 8.07 -8.99
CA ASN A 246 -4.31 8.26 -10.41
C ASN A 246 -4.00 7.01 -11.26
N LYS A 247 -4.07 5.82 -10.68
CA LYS A 247 -3.94 4.57 -11.44
C LYS A 247 -5.18 4.28 -12.30
N PRO A 248 -5.03 3.73 -13.52
CA PRO A 248 -3.77 3.42 -14.21
C PRO A 248 -3.21 4.57 -15.05
N ASN A 249 -1.92 4.46 -15.41
CA ASN A 249 -1.18 5.36 -16.27
C ASN A 249 -1.36 6.83 -15.89
N GLY A 250 -1.17 7.14 -14.61
CA GLY A 250 -1.29 8.50 -14.09
C GLY A 250 -0.21 8.83 -13.08
N GLN A 251 -0.21 10.09 -12.64
CA GLN A 251 0.71 10.53 -11.61
C GLN A 251 0.00 11.44 -10.62
N PHE A 252 0.48 11.46 -9.38
CA PHE A 252 -0.01 12.36 -8.33
C PHE A 252 1.17 13.02 -7.63
N ILE A 253 1.06 14.33 -7.43
CA ILE A 253 2.12 15.16 -6.87
C ILE A 253 1.65 15.70 -5.54
N LEU A 254 2.32 15.31 -4.46
CA LEU A 254 2.19 15.96 -3.17
C LEU A 254 3.31 17.00 -3.04
N PRO A 255 2.98 18.31 -2.96
CA PRO A 255 4.00 19.34 -2.80
C PRO A 255 4.85 19.11 -1.56
N ASN A 256 6.12 19.52 -1.64
CA ASN A 256 7.08 19.52 -0.52
C ASN A 256 6.80 20.69 0.44
N ASP A 257 5.55 20.81 0.86
CA ASP A 257 5.08 21.84 1.77
C ASP A 257 4.38 21.17 2.97
N ARG A 258 4.61 21.71 4.17
CA ARG A 258 4.09 21.12 5.40
C ARG A 258 2.57 21.16 5.41
N ASP A 259 1.96 22.27 5.01
CA ASP A 259 0.50 22.42 5.06
C ASP A 259 -0.18 21.54 4.02
N ALA A 260 0.41 21.40 2.84
CA ALA A 260 -0.03 20.43 1.83
C ALA A 260 0.03 18.99 2.35
N VAL A 261 1.15 18.59 3.00
CA VAL A 261 1.30 17.26 3.60
C VAL A 261 0.27 17.02 4.70
N MET A 262 0.11 17.97 5.63
CA MET A 262 -0.83 17.83 6.74
C MET A 262 -2.28 17.76 6.24
N THR A 263 -2.63 18.58 5.24
CA THR A 263 -3.95 18.56 4.60
C THR A 263 -4.22 17.18 3.99
N PHE A 264 -3.26 16.67 3.21
CA PHE A 264 -3.35 15.37 2.57
C PHE A 264 -3.51 14.21 3.57
N ILE A 265 -2.72 14.21 4.66
CA ILE A 265 -2.78 13.16 5.68
C ILE A 265 -4.07 13.22 6.49
N SER A 266 -4.59 14.42 6.78
CA SER A 266 -5.67 14.61 7.76
C SER A 266 -6.94 13.78 7.47
N SER A 267 -7.37 13.75 6.20
CA SER A 267 -8.56 13.01 5.77
C SER A 267 -8.28 11.56 5.36
N LEU A 268 -7.02 11.12 5.40
CA LEU A 268 -6.63 9.81 4.89
C LEU A 268 -7.16 8.71 5.82
N PRO A 269 -7.91 7.71 5.31
CA PRO A 269 -8.33 6.57 6.10
C PRO A 269 -7.12 5.78 6.61
N ILE A 270 -7.12 5.32 7.86
CA ILE A 270 -5.99 4.56 8.42
C ILE A 270 -5.64 3.30 7.63
N ARG A 271 -6.60 2.72 6.88
CA ARG A 271 -6.34 1.56 6.01
C ARG A 271 -5.43 1.87 4.81
N LYS A 272 -5.30 3.16 4.49
CA LYS A 272 -4.44 3.71 3.44
C LYS A 272 -3.07 4.13 3.98
N VAL A 273 -2.77 3.77 5.22
CA VAL A 273 -1.49 4.02 5.85
C VAL A 273 -0.67 2.74 5.84
N GLY A 274 0.51 2.77 5.20
CA GLY A 274 1.51 1.68 5.14
C GLY A 274 1.54 0.93 6.46
N GLY A 275 1.54 -0.41 6.54
CA GLY A 275 1.58 -1.19 7.79
C GLY A 275 0.26 -1.36 8.59
N ILE A 276 -0.81 -0.60 8.30
CA ILE A 276 -2.12 -0.83 8.91
C ILE A 276 -2.94 -1.84 8.08
N GLY A 277 -2.80 -3.11 8.47
CA GLY A 277 -3.57 -4.25 7.95
C GLY A 277 -5.06 -4.24 8.34
N LYS A 278 -5.86 -5.15 7.76
CA LYS A 278 -7.28 -5.34 8.12
C LYS A 278 -7.49 -5.55 9.63
N VAL A 279 -6.61 -6.34 10.25
CA VAL A 279 -6.67 -6.64 11.69
C VAL A 279 -6.38 -5.41 12.53
N THR A 280 -5.30 -4.70 12.22
CA THR A 280 -4.91 -3.47 12.93
C THR A 280 -5.97 -2.38 12.78
N GLU A 281 -6.49 -2.18 11.57
CA GLU A 281 -7.60 -1.27 11.30
C GLU A 281 -8.82 -1.60 12.18
N GLN A 282 -9.22 -2.87 12.22
CA GLN A 282 -10.37 -3.31 13.03
C GLN A 282 -10.13 -3.02 14.52
N ILE A 283 -8.96 -3.34 15.05
CA ILE A 283 -8.61 -3.08 16.46
C ILE A 283 -8.65 -1.58 16.75
N LEU A 284 -8.03 -0.74 15.91
CA LEU A 284 -7.99 0.70 16.09
C LEU A 284 -9.40 1.32 16.06
N ARG A 285 -10.26 0.88 15.14
CA ARG A 285 -11.66 1.32 15.04
C ARG A 285 -12.46 0.88 16.26
N GLU A 286 -12.41 -0.41 16.61
CA GLU A 286 -13.28 -0.98 17.64
C GLU A 286 -12.85 -0.65 19.07
N VAL A 287 -11.56 -0.49 19.33
CA VAL A 287 -11.02 -0.19 20.67
C VAL A 287 -10.93 1.31 20.90
N LEU A 288 -10.53 2.09 19.89
CA LEU A 288 -10.21 3.51 20.04
C LEU A 288 -11.12 4.43 19.23
N GLY A 289 -11.91 3.92 18.27
CA GLY A 289 -12.69 4.75 17.37
C GLY A 289 -11.80 5.57 16.43
N ILE A 290 -10.67 5.01 16.00
CA ILE A 290 -9.76 5.66 15.04
C ILE A 290 -10.07 5.10 13.66
N SER A 291 -10.41 5.98 12.71
CA SER A 291 -10.67 5.68 11.31
C SER A 291 -9.81 6.52 10.35
N THR A 292 -9.29 7.66 10.80
CA THR A 292 -8.46 8.60 10.03
C THR A 292 -7.10 8.85 10.69
N CYS A 293 -6.12 9.36 9.93
CA CYS A 293 -4.80 9.69 10.47
C CYS A 293 -4.85 10.80 11.53
N THR A 294 -5.73 11.80 11.40
CA THR A 294 -5.87 12.84 12.43
C THR A 294 -6.27 12.26 13.78
N GLU A 295 -7.15 11.25 13.79
CA GLU A 295 -7.59 10.59 15.03
C GLU A 295 -6.46 9.77 15.68
N ILE A 296 -5.46 9.32 14.93
CA ILE A 296 -4.24 8.67 15.48
C ILE A 296 -3.52 9.66 16.40
N LEU A 297 -3.30 10.90 15.94
CA LEU A 297 -2.63 11.93 16.73
C LEU A 297 -3.49 12.37 17.92
N GLN A 298 -4.79 12.62 17.70
CA GLN A 298 -5.71 13.02 18.76
C GLN A 298 -5.84 11.98 19.88
N LYS A 299 -5.76 10.68 19.55
CA LYS A 299 -5.85 9.58 20.50
C LYS A 299 -4.50 8.95 20.83
N GLY A 300 -3.42 9.71 20.59
CA GLY A 300 -2.05 9.24 20.78
C GLY A 300 -1.74 8.76 22.20
N ALA A 301 -2.29 9.40 23.23
CA ALA A 301 -2.15 8.94 24.62
C ALA A 301 -2.72 7.52 24.83
N LEU A 302 -3.89 7.23 24.27
CA LEU A 302 -4.52 5.92 24.36
C LEU A 302 -3.75 4.87 23.55
N LEU A 303 -3.21 5.25 22.39
CA LEU A 303 -2.32 4.40 21.61
C LEU A 303 -1.07 4.04 22.42
N HIS A 304 -0.43 5.04 23.04
CA HIS A 304 0.77 4.84 23.85
C HIS A 304 0.52 3.95 25.07
N ALA A 305 -0.67 4.06 25.68
CA ALA A 305 -1.05 3.26 26.84
C ALA A 305 -1.31 1.77 26.51
N LEU A 306 -1.86 1.49 25.33
CA LEU A 306 -2.40 0.15 24.99
C LEU A 306 -1.53 -0.65 24.03
N PHE A 307 -0.62 0.00 23.31
CA PHE A 307 0.23 -0.63 22.30
C PHE A 307 1.71 -0.48 22.66
N SER A 308 2.54 -1.35 22.10
CA SER A 308 3.99 -1.30 22.33
C SER A 308 4.61 0.01 21.86
N HIS A 309 5.76 0.38 22.45
CA HIS A 309 6.55 1.53 22.03
C HIS A 309 6.94 1.49 20.54
N CYS A 310 7.20 0.29 19.99
CA CYS A 310 7.48 0.13 18.57
C CYS A 310 6.27 0.51 17.69
N SER A 311 5.07 0.05 18.08
CA SER A 311 3.84 0.36 17.34
C SER A 311 3.53 1.85 17.38
N THR A 312 3.64 2.45 18.57
CA THR A 312 3.29 3.85 18.82
C THR A 312 4.30 4.82 18.22
N GLY A 313 5.59 4.51 18.34
CA GLY A 313 6.66 5.26 17.67
C GLY A 313 6.58 5.22 16.15
N TRP A 314 5.92 4.21 15.58
CA TRP A 314 5.62 4.14 14.15
C TRP A 314 4.35 4.93 13.79
N TYR A 315 3.29 4.86 14.59
CA TYR A 315 2.06 5.63 14.38
C TYR A 315 2.26 7.16 14.42
N PHE A 316 3.29 7.65 15.11
CA PHE A 316 3.53 9.09 15.22
C PHE A 316 4.43 9.66 14.11
N ARG A 317 4.86 8.84 13.14
CA ARG A 317 5.70 9.32 12.02
C ARG A 317 4.91 10.00 10.91
N TYR A 318 3.56 9.98 10.96
CA TYR A 318 2.66 10.63 10.00
C TYR A 318 2.61 12.14 10.21
#